data_AF-A0A2G4GSR4-F1
#
_entry.id   AF-A0A2G4GSR4-F1
#
_cell.length_a   1.000
_cell.length_b   1.000
_cell.length_c   1.000
_cell.angle_alpha   90.00
_cell.angle_beta   90.00
_cell.angle_gamma   90.00
#
_symmetry.space_group_name_H-M   'P 1'
#
loop_
_entity.id
_entity.type
_entity.pdbx_description
1 polymer ?
#
loop_
_entity_poly.entity_id
_entity_poly.type
_entity_poly.pdbx_seq_one_letter_code
_entity_poly.pdbx_strand_id
1 'polypeptide(L)'
;SQQHHDIRPMSNGNILCVVWDIRSVAEQTAAGRINATASVWSEQILELKPTGTATYDIVWQWKAWDHLAQDVAPGSANYTVVASHPELIDANYSPAASPVDWIHMNSIDYNAERDEIVVSSRSWSELWVIDHSTTTAQAASHTGGARGRGGDLLYRWGNPLASRRGTTPDRNFYVCHSATWIPAGMPGAGNIMVFNNGDRTGNANDWSQVVELAPPRDTSGGYVVPSTAAFGPTIPTWTVGSAGAFYGGPTQCGAFRTLSNTTLITLTSSDTLFEVDASGNTISTRTLTGSVARVPRYRLVNGLWIGP
;
A
#
# COMPACT_ATOMS: atom_id res chain seq x y z
N SER A 1 14.94 12.79 6.37
CA SER A 1 14.06 11.63 6.21
C SER A 1 14.90 10.36 6.39
N GLN A 2 14.29 9.28 6.90
CA GLN A 2 14.93 7.97 7.07
C GLN A 2 14.18 6.96 6.20
N GLN A 3 14.89 6.20 5.37
CA GLN A 3 14.29 5.13 4.58
C GLN A 3 13.84 3.99 5.49
N HIS A 4 12.67 3.42 5.20
CA HIS A 4 12.17 2.22 5.87
C HIS A 4 11.51 1.26 4.88
N HIS A 5 11.52 -0.01 5.27
CA HIS A 5 10.86 -1.13 4.61
C HIS A 5 11.28 -1.41 3.17
N ASP A 6 10.85 -0.62 2.19
CA ASP A 6 10.86 -1.03 0.79
C ASP A 6 11.38 0.05 -0.17
N ILE A 7 11.86 -0.43 -1.32
CA ILE A 7 12.28 0.37 -2.47
C ILE A 7 11.78 -0.28 -3.75
N ARG A 8 11.60 0.53 -4.79
CA ARG A 8 11.24 0.05 -6.13
C ARG A 8 12.21 0.64 -7.17
N PRO A 9 13.20 -0.14 -7.62
CA PRO A 9 14.00 0.21 -8.79
C PRO A 9 13.10 0.33 -10.03
N MET A 10 13.27 1.40 -10.79
CA MET A 10 12.49 1.73 -11.99
C MET A 10 13.29 1.45 -13.27
N SER A 11 12.58 1.29 -14.39
CA SER A 11 13.20 1.01 -15.70
C SER A 11 14.08 2.12 -16.24
N ASN A 12 13.86 3.37 -15.80
CA ASN A 12 14.67 4.54 -16.12
C ASN A 12 15.97 4.65 -15.29
N GLY A 13 16.21 3.70 -14.37
CA GLY A 13 17.36 3.69 -13.46
C GLY A 13 17.16 4.49 -12.16
N ASN A 14 16.02 5.16 -12.00
CA ASN A 14 15.64 5.79 -10.75
C ASN A 14 15.14 4.75 -9.74
N ILE A 15 14.97 5.18 -8.49
CA ILE A 15 14.52 4.34 -7.39
C ILE A 15 13.45 5.08 -6.62
N LEU A 16 12.26 4.48 -6.48
CA LEU A 16 11.27 4.95 -5.51
C LEU A 16 11.61 4.40 -4.13
N CYS A 17 11.54 5.25 -3.12
CA CYS A 17 11.85 4.91 -1.74
C CYS A 17 10.73 5.41 -0.82
N VAL A 18 10.29 4.55 0.10
CA VAL A 18 9.44 4.96 1.21
C VAL A 18 10.33 5.49 2.34
N VAL A 19 10.03 6.68 2.83
CA VAL A 19 10.78 7.34 3.89
C VAL A 19 9.84 8.00 4.91
N TRP A 20 10.29 8.08 6.15
CA TRP A 20 9.56 8.82 7.17
C TRP A 20 9.68 10.33 6.98
N ASP A 21 8.53 10.99 7.15
CA ASP A 21 8.35 12.44 7.23
C ASP A 21 7.92 12.80 8.67
N ILE A 22 8.88 13.22 9.49
CA ILE A 22 8.66 13.46 10.92
C ILE A 22 7.91 14.78 11.11
N ARG A 23 6.79 14.72 11.84
CA ARG A 23 5.92 15.88 12.09
C ARG A 23 5.83 16.20 13.57
N SER A 24 6.14 17.45 13.89
CA SER A 24 6.10 17.98 15.25
C SER A 24 4.67 18.02 15.80
N VAL A 25 4.53 18.15 17.12
CA VAL A 25 3.22 18.35 17.76
C VAL A 25 2.52 19.61 17.23
N ALA A 26 3.27 20.69 16.96
CA ALA A 26 2.71 21.92 16.42
C ALA A 26 2.12 21.72 15.02
N GLU A 27 2.82 21.02 14.13
CA GLU A 27 2.32 20.67 12.78
C GLU A 27 1.08 19.77 12.85
N GLN A 28 1.05 18.83 13.78
CA GLN A 28 -0.12 17.96 14.01
C GLN A 28 -1.35 18.77 14.43
N THR A 29 -1.21 19.64 15.43
CA THR A 29 -2.28 20.52 15.90
C THR A 29 -2.77 21.44 14.79
N ALA A 30 -1.85 22.02 14.01
CA ALA A 30 -2.18 22.87 12.86
C ALA A 30 -2.95 22.09 11.78
N ALA A 31 -2.58 20.83 11.52
CA ALA A 31 -3.25 19.92 10.59
C ALA A 31 -4.61 19.38 11.12
N GLY A 32 -5.04 19.78 12.32
CA GLY A 32 -6.31 19.37 12.91
C GLY A 32 -6.29 18.00 13.56
N ARG A 33 -5.11 17.45 13.86
CA ARG A 33 -4.99 16.23 14.68
C ARG A 33 -5.29 16.53 16.14
N ILE A 34 -6.10 15.69 16.78
CA ILE A 34 -6.39 15.77 18.22
C ILE A 34 -5.44 14.87 19.02
N ASN A 35 -5.22 15.21 20.29
CA ASN A 35 -4.39 14.43 21.23
C ASN A 35 -2.91 14.24 20.83
N ALA A 36 -2.33 15.18 20.07
CA ALA A 36 -0.91 15.15 19.74
C ALA A 36 -0.06 15.41 20.99
N THR A 37 0.66 14.40 21.48
CA THR A 37 1.52 14.48 22.68
C THR A 37 3.01 14.34 22.38
N ALA A 38 3.37 13.82 21.20
CA ALA A 38 4.73 13.69 20.71
C ALA A 38 4.76 13.80 19.18
N SER A 39 5.95 13.93 18.59
CA SER A 39 6.11 13.88 17.14
C SER A 39 5.64 12.54 16.58
N VAL A 40 5.11 12.57 15.36
CA VAL A 40 4.70 11.36 14.61
C VAL A 40 5.58 11.18 13.38
N TRP A 41 5.64 9.95 12.89
CA TRP A 41 6.27 9.60 11.63
C TRP A 41 5.15 9.46 10.59
N SER A 42 5.05 10.45 9.71
CA SER A 42 4.24 10.33 8.49
C SER A 42 5.06 9.72 7.37
N GLU A 43 4.44 9.62 6.20
CA GLU A 43 4.97 8.90 5.05
C GLU A 43 5.28 9.87 3.92
N GLN A 44 6.43 9.64 3.31
CA GLN A 44 6.86 10.31 2.11
C GLN A 44 7.41 9.27 1.13
N ILE A 45 7.14 9.50 -0.15
CA ILE A 45 7.76 8.75 -1.25
C ILE A 45 8.73 9.70 -1.95
N LEU A 46 9.94 9.22 -2.19
CA LEU A 46 10.95 9.93 -2.98
C LEU A 46 11.29 9.12 -4.22
N GLU A 47 11.35 9.77 -5.38
CA GLU A 47 12.04 9.22 -6.55
C GLU A 47 13.47 9.76 -6.57
N LEU A 48 14.42 8.86 -6.43
CA LEU A 48 15.84 9.16 -6.41
C LEU A 48 16.45 8.82 -7.77
N LYS A 49 17.19 9.76 -8.35
CA LYS A 49 18.06 9.51 -9.51
C LYS A 49 19.49 9.35 -9.02
N PRO A 50 20.07 8.14 -9.01
CA PRO A 50 21.46 7.94 -8.65
C PRO A 50 22.40 8.74 -9.57
N THR A 51 23.32 9.51 -9.01
CA THR A 51 24.38 10.22 -9.73
C THR A 51 25.77 9.64 -9.46
N GLY A 52 25.83 8.62 -8.60
CA GLY A 52 27.01 7.87 -8.19
C GLY A 52 26.61 6.79 -7.18
N THR A 53 27.59 6.07 -6.62
CA THR A 53 27.33 5.01 -5.62
C THR A 53 26.92 5.55 -4.24
N ALA A 54 27.15 6.84 -3.98
CA ALA A 54 26.83 7.51 -2.72
C ALA A 54 26.13 8.87 -2.90
N THR A 55 25.75 9.22 -4.14
CA THR A 55 25.12 10.51 -4.48
C THR A 55 23.89 10.29 -5.34
N TYR A 56 22.89 11.16 -5.16
CA TYR A 56 21.62 11.10 -5.87
C TYR A 56 20.97 12.48 -5.92
N ASP A 57 20.09 12.67 -6.90
CA ASP A 57 19.15 13.79 -6.96
C ASP A 57 17.75 13.30 -6.57
N ILE A 58 16.97 14.14 -5.89
CA ILE A 58 15.52 13.89 -5.70
C ILE A 58 14.80 14.52 -6.89
N VAL A 59 14.20 13.69 -7.75
CA VAL A 59 13.57 14.16 -8.99
C VAL A 59 12.04 14.24 -8.89
N TRP A 60 11.46 13.53 -7.92
CA TRP A 60 10.03 13.58 -7.60
C TRP A 60 9.81 13.27 -6.11
N GLN A 61 8.73 13.79 -5.53
CA GLN A 61 8.29 13.43 -4.19
C GLN A 61 6.78 13.55 -4.01
N TRP A 62 6.25 12.77 -3.06
CA TRP A 62 4.87 12.84 -2.58
C TRP A 62 4.86 12.68 -1.06
N LYS A 63 3.95 13.36 -0.36
CA LYS A 63 3.85 13.31 1.11
C LYS A 63 2.41 13.08 1.52
N ALA A 64 2.16 12.07 2.36
CA ALA A 64 0.84 11.81 2.91
C ALA A 64 0.26 13.02 3.66
N TRP A 65 1.14 13.85 4.26
CA TRP A 65 0.76 15.04 5.01
C TRP A 65 0.07 16.13 4.18
N ASP A 66 0.29 16.15 2.86
CA ASP A 66 -0.31 17.14 1.95
C ASP A 66 -1.76 16.75 1.56
N HIS A 67 -2.20 15.53 1.90
CA HIS A 67 -3.49 14.95 1.50
C HIS A 67 -4.36 14.55 2.70
N LEU A 68 -4.37 15.38 3.74
CA LEU A 68 -5.10 15.12 4.97
C LEU A 68 -6.53 15.71 4.93
N ALA A 69 -7.45 15.04 5.63
CA ALA A 69 -8.78 15.53 5.95
C ALA A 69 -9.10 15.27 7.42
N GLN A 70 -9.92 16.10 8.05
CA GLN A 70 -10.45 15.88 9.40
C GLN A 70 -11.75 16.67 9.60
N ASP A 71 -12.65 16.20 10.46
CA ASP A 71 -13.94 16.87 10.76
C ASP A 71 -14.19 17.01 12.27
N VAL A 72 -13.13 17.01 13.07
CA VAL A 72 -13.21 17.08 14.55
C VAL A 72 -12.81 18.44 15.11
N ALA A 73 -12.01 19.22 14.36
CA ALA A 73 -11.50 20.53 14.75
C ALA A 73 -11.86 21.59 13.68
N PRO A 74 -13.06 22.20 13.75
CA PRO A 74 -13.59 23.15 12.75
C PRO A 74 -12.73 24.38 12.46
N GLY A 75 -11.85 24.77 13.39
CA GLY A 75 -10.97 25.93 13.25
C GLY A 75 -9.55 25.62 12.75
N SER A 76 -9.23 24.35 12.52
CA SER A 76 -7.90 23.90 12.09
C SER A 76 -7.84 23.67 10.58
N ALA A 77 -6.64 23.50 10.02
CA ALA A 77 -6.48 23.10 8.63
C ALA A 77 -7.14 21.74 8.36
N ASN A 78 -7.33 21.43 7.09
CA ASN A 78 -7.89 20.16 6.61
C ASN A 78 -9.32 19.87 7.08
N TYR A 79 -10.05 20.89 7.60
CA TYR A 79 -11.42 20.68 8.08
C TYR A 79 -12.40 20.46 6.92
N THR A 80 -12.85 19.22 6.77
CA THR A 80 -13.88 18.80 5.81
C THR A 80 -14.52 17.48 6.26
N VAL A 81 -15.73 17.18 5.80
CA VAL A 81 -16.39 15.91 6.09
C VAL A 81 -15.59 14.77 5.49
N VAL A 82 -14.90 13.99 6.32
CA VAL A 82 -13.97 12.94 5.88
C VAL A 82 -14.64 11.95 4.93
N ALA A 83 -15.88 11.53 5.24
CA ALA A 83 -16.63 10.59 4.41
C ALA A 83 -16.95 11.13 3.00
N SER A 84 -16.93 12.44 2.79
CA SER A 84 -17.15 13.07 1.49
C SER A 84 -15.89 13.14 0.62
N HIS A 85 -14.71 12.91 1.21
CA HIS A 85 -13.41 12.99 0.56
C HIS A 85 -12.59 11.71 0.76
N PRO A 86 -13.03 10.57 0.19
CA PRO A 86 -12.36 9.28 0.37
C PRO A 86 -10.96 9.22 -0.26
N GLU A 87 -10.65 10.17 -1.14
CA GLU A 87 -9.33 10.43 -1.72
C GLU A 87 -8.32 11.04 -0.73
N LEU A 88 -8.79 11.57 0.40
CA LEU A 88 -7.96 12.14 1.47
C LEU A 88 -7.79 11.19 2.65
N ILE A 89 -6.76 11.44 3.45
CA ILE A 89 -6.34 10.62 4.59
C ILE A 89 -6.91 11.25 5.86
N ASP A 90 -7.75 10.52 6.61
CA ASP A 90 -8.30 11.00 7.89
C ASP A 90 -7.16 11.21 8.90
N ALA A 91 -6.85 12.47 9.19
CA ALA A 91 -5.77 12.83 10.11
C ALA A 91 -6.00 12.31 11.53
N ASN A 92 -7.24 11.96 11.88
CA ASN A 92 -7.62 11.46 13.20
C ASN A 92 -8.04 9.99 13.20
N TYR A 93 -7.85 9.28 12.09
CA TYR A 93 -7.92 7.82 12.13
C TYR A 93 -6.74 7.28 12.93
N SER A 94 -7.05 6.66 14.08
CA SER A 94 -6.06 6.12 15.00
C SER A 94 -6.09 4.58 14.95
N PRO A 95 -5.15 3.93 14.25
CA PRO A 95 -5.04 2.49 14.30
C PRO A 95 -4.48 2.02 15.65
N ALA A 96 -4.83 0.79 16.05
CA ALA A 96 -4.54 0.26 17.38
C ALA A 96 -3.04 0.00 17.66
N ALA A 97 -2.18 -0.01 16.64
CA ALA A 97 -0.82 -0.53 16.76
C ALA A 97 0.24 0.48 17.24
N SER A 98 0.26 1.71 16.70
CA SER A 98 1.26 2.72 17.07
C SER A 98 0.72 4.14 16.81
N PRO A 99 0.67 5.01 17.83
CA PRO A 99 0.30 6.41 17.64
C PRO A 99 1.40 7.23 16.96
N VAL A 100 2.66 6.78 17.03
CA VAL A 100 3.82 7.46 16.42
C VAL A 100 3.95 7.08 14.94
N ASP A 101 3.85 5.78 14.63
CA ASP A 101 4.00 5.22 13.28
C ASP A 101 2.63 4.82 12.73
N TRP A 102 1.80 5.85 12.54
CA TRP A 102 0.36 5.73 12.37
C TRP A 102 -0.08 5.27 10.99
N ILE A 103 0.75 5.45 9.94
CA ILE A 103 0.49 4.91 8.60
C ILE A 103 1.27 3.61 8.41
N HIS A 104 2.59 3.65 8.59
CA HIS A 104 3.47 2.49 8.46
C HIS A 104 3.36 1.88 7.05
N MET A 105 3.80 2.62 6.03
CA MET A 105 3.98 2.07 4.69
C MET A 105 5.07 0.99 4.73
N ASN A 106 4.77 -0.16 4.16
CA ASN A 106 5.62 -1.35 4.24
C ASN A 106 5.88 -2.05 2.90
N SER A 107 5.30 -1.53 1.81
CA SER A 107 5.66 -1.93 0.47
C SER A 107 5.43 -0.80 -0.52
N ILE A 108 6.18 -0.83 -1.62
CA ILE A 108 6.00 0.08 -2.76
C ILE A 108 6.21 -0.66 -4.06
N ASP A 109 5.34 -0.41 -5.04
CA ASP A 109 5.48 -0.91 -6.39
C ASP A 109 4.95 0.10 -7.41
N TYR A 110 5.37 -0.04 -8.67
CA TYR A 110 5.14 0.93 -9.74
C TYR A 110 4.61 0.25 -11.00
N ASN A 111 3.52 0.80 -11.54
CA ASN A 111 2.93 0.40 -12.81
C ASN A 111 3.35 1.39 -13.91
N ALA A 112 4.33 0.99 -14.72
CA ALA A 112 4.85 1.82 -15.81
C ALA A 112 3.85 2.09 -16.95
N GLU A 113 2.85 1.23 -17.14
CA GLU A 113 1.83 1.46 -18.19
C GLU A 113 0.85 2.56 -17.81
N ARG A 114 0.65 2.76 -16.51
CA ARG A 114 -0.33 3.71 -15.97
C ARG A 114 0.30 4.94 -15.31
N ASP A 115 1.60 4.87 -15.06
CA ASP A 115 2.37 5.83 -14.27
C ASP A 115 1.76 6.03 -12.87
N GLU A 116 1.52 4.90 -12.19
CA GLU A 116 0.85 4.83 -10.89
C GLU A 116 1.69 4.03 -9.89
N ILE A 117 1.75 4.51 -8.66
CA ILE A 117 2.39 3.83 -7.53
C ILE A 117 1.32 3.12 -6.71
N VAL A 118 1.61 1.91 -6.24
CA VAL A 118 0.83 1.25 -5.17
C VAL A 118 1.69 1.07 -3.93
N VAL A 119 1.09 1.29 -2.76
CA VAL A 119 1.70 1.02 -1.45
C VAL A 119 0.72 0.26 -0.57
N SER A 120 1.23 -0.47 0.42
CA SER A 120 0.41 -0.96 1.53
C SER A 120 0.76 -0.25 2.83
N SER A 121 -0.27 0.02 3.63
CA SER A 121 -0.21 0.61 4.96
C SER A 121 -0.57 -0.45 6.00
N ARG A 122 0.41 -0.84 6.80
CA ARG A 122 0.25 -1.87 7.84
C ARG A 122 -0.83 -1.44 8.83
N SER A 123 -0.66 -0.22 9.36
CA SER A 123 -1.47 0.29 10.46
C SER A 123 -2.89 0.59 9.99
N TRP A 124 -3.08 1.02 8.74
CA TRP A 124 -4.42 1.28 8.21
C TRP A 124 -5.12 0.03 7.70
N SER A 125 -4.38 -1.06 7.46
CA SER A 125 -4.91 -2.24 6.78
C SER A 125 -5.53 -1.86 5.44
N GLU A 126 -4.81 -1.06 4.66
CA GLU A 126 -5.21 -0.63 3.34
C GLU A 126 -4.05 -0.71 2.37
N LEU A 127 -4.39 -0.86 1.10
CA LEU A 127 -3.52 -0.45 -0.01
C LEU A 127 -3.96 0.91 -0.52
N TRP A 128 -3.03 1.71 -1.04
CA TRP A 128 -3.29 3.00 -1.68
C TRP A 128 -2.64 3.09 -3.06
N VAL A 129 -3.30 3.76 -4.01
CA VAL A 129 -2.77 4.07 -5.35
C VAL A 129 -2.61 5.58 -5.52
N ILE A 130 -1.45 6.00 -6.01
CA ILE A 130 -1.03 7.41 -6.14
C ILE A 130 -0.63 7.69 -7.60
N ASP A 131 -0.96 8.88 -8.11
CA ASP A 131 -0.60 9.34 -9.45
C ASP A 131 0.87 9.80 -9.52
N HIS A 132 1.73 9.02 -10.17
CA HIS A 132 3.14 9.35 -10.33
C HIS A 132 3.41 10.25 -11.54
N SER A 133 2.45 10.38 -12.47
CA SER A 133 2.58 11.28 -13.62
C SER A 133 2.56 12.77 -13.27
N THR A 134 2.40 13.08 -12.00
CA THR A 134 2.47 14.42 -11.43
C THR A 134 3.91 14.94 -11.41
N THR A 135 4.08 16.25 -11.54
CA THR A 135 5.30 16.91 -11.03
C THR A 135 5.27 16.95 -9.50
N THR A 136 6.41 17.16 -8.83
CA THR A 136 6.48 17.37 -7.37
C THR A 136 5.47 18.41 -6.85
N ALA A 137 5.26 19.51 -7.59
CA ALA A 137 4.31 20.53 -7.18
C ALA A 137 2.85 20.07 -7.31
N GLN A 138 2.53 19.30 -8.35
CA GLN A 138 1.19 18.71 -8.52
C GLN A 138 0.93 17.61 -7.49
N ALA A 139 1.94 16.78 -7.20
CA ALA A 139 1.90 15.74 -6.16
C ALA A 139 1.67 16.31 -4.76
N ALA A 140 2.03 17.56 -4.48
CA ALA A 140 1.73 18.23 -3.22
C ALA A 140 0.37 18.97 -3.22
N SER A 141 -0.45 18.76 -4.27
CA SER A 141 -1.72 19.46 -4.48
C SER A 141 -2.86 18.49 -4.79
N HIS A 142 -4.09 19.01 -4.89
CA HIS A 142 -5.30 18.25 -5.24
C HIS A 142 -5.63 18.28 -6.75
N THR A 143 -4.71 18.76 -7.59
CA THR A 143 -4.95 18.97 -9.04
C THR A 143 -3.74 18.65 -9.90
N GLY A 144 -3.98 18.29 -11.16
CA GLY A 144 -2.92 17.92 -12.11
C GLY A 144 -2.65 16.40 -12.13
N GLY A 145 -1.55 16.00 -12.77
CA GLY A 145 -1.33 14.60 -13.14
C GLY A 145 -2.29 14.11 -14.23
N ALA A 146 -2.06 12.90 -14.72
CA ALA A 146 -2.85 12.27 -15.77
C ALA A 146 -4.27 11.90 -15.31
N ARG A 147 -4.54 11.93 -14.00
CA ARG A 147 -5.90 11.73 -13.44
C ARG A 147 -6.55 13.04 -12.98
N GLY A 148 -5.85 14.17 -13.05
CA GLY A 148 -6.37 15.48 -12.64
C GLY A 148 -6.56 15.64 -11.13
N ARG A 149 -6.02 14.73 -10.31
CA ARG A 149 -6.19 14.68 -8.84
C ARG A 149 -4.96 15.12 -8.06
N GLY A 150 -3.88 15.53 -8.73
CA GLY A 150 -2.62 15.82 -8.06
C GLY A 150 -2.14 14.58 -7.28
N GLY A 151 -1.76 14.77 -6.02
CA GLY A 151 -1.32 13.67 -5.14
C GLY A 151 -2.43 12.99 -4.33
N ASP A 152 -3.70 13.37 -4.50
CA ASP A 152 -4.78 12.69 -3.77
C ASP A 152 -4.85 11.21 -4.15
N LEU A 153 -5.32 10.38 -3.21
CA LEU A 153 -5.39 8.94 -3.45
C LEU A 153 -6.36 8.66 -4.59
N LEU A 154 -5.85 8.01 -5.64
CA LEU A 154 -6.66 7.58 -6.78
C LEU A 154 -7.57 6.41 -6.40
N TYR A 155 -7.09 5.55 -5.51
CA TYR A 155 -7.77 4.35 -5.05
C TYR A 155 -7.24 3.93 -3.69
N ARG A 156 -8.13 3.35 -2.86
CA ARG A 156 -7.79 2.69 -1.61
C ARG A 156 -8.68 1.49 -1.39
N TRP A 157 -8.19 0.46 -0.71
CA TRP A 157 -9.00 -0.73 -0.42
C TRP A 157 -8.49 -1.47 0.81
N GLY A 158 -9.39 -2.09 1.58
CA GLY A 158 -9.04 -2.96 2.70
C GLY A 158 -9.79 -2.65 4.00
N ASN A 159 -9.89 -1.39 4.37
CA ASN A 159 -10.50 -0.96 5.64
C ASN A 159 -11.38 0.29 5.48
N PRO A 160 -12.64 0.11 5.03
CA PRO A 160 -13.58 1.22 4.82
C PRO A 160 -13.84 2.13 6.04
N LEU A 161 -13.58 1.67 7.28
CA LEU A 161 -13.70 2.53 8.46
C LEU A 161 -12.72 3.70 8.42
N ALA A 162 -11.56 3.52 7.79
CA ALA A 162 -10.48 4.51 7.75
C ALA A 162 -10.82 5.73 6.87
N SER A 163 -11.81 5.61 5.98
CA SER A 163 -12.40 6.72 5.24
C SER A 163 -13.84 7.01 5.68
N ARG A 164 -14.30 6.40 6.78
CA ARG A 164 -15.67 6.50 7.32
C ARG A 164 -16.77 6.13 6.31
N ARG A 165 -16.48 5.13 5.47
CA ARG A 165 -17.41 4.62 4.43
C ARG A 165 -17.79 3.15 4.63
N GLY A 166 -17.63 2.66 5.84
CA GLY A 166 -18.08 1.34 6.25
C GLY A 166 -17.94 1.15 7.74
N THR A 167 -18.21 -0.07 8.16
CA THR A 167 -18.30 -0.54 9.54
C THR A 167 -17.33 -1.71 9.75
N THR A 168 -17.18 -2.19 10.99
CA THR A 168 -16.30 -3.33 11.31
C THR A 168 -16.52 -4.56 10.42
N PRO A 169 -17.77 -4.96 10.09
CA PRO A 169 -18.05 -6.02 9.12
C PRO A 169 -17.55 -5.78 7.68
N ASP A 170 -17.37 -4.53 7.26
CA ASP A 170 -16.93 -4.19 5.89
C ASP A 170 -15.41 -4.26 5.72
N ARG A 171 -14.68 -4.50 6.81
CA ARG A 171 -13.22 -4.61 6.80
C ARG A 171 -12.78 -5.92 6.17
N ASN A 172 -11.90 -5.81 5.18
CA ASN A 172 -11.36 -6.95 4.44
C ASN A 172 -9.93 -7.32 4.91
N PHE A 173 -9.12 -6.32 5.28
CA PHE A 173 -7.75 -6.53 5.72
C PHE A 173 -7.56 -6.32 7.22
N TYR A 174 -6.73 -7.16 7.82
CA TYR A 174 -6.30 -7.08 9.22
C TYR A 174 -4.78 -7.14 9.24
N VAL A 175 -4.16 -5.97 9.15
CA VAL A 175 -2.75 -5.81 8.78
C VAL A 175 -2.49 -6.34 7.37
N CYS A 176 -1.84 -5.55 6.52
CA CYS A 176 -1.48 -5.98 5.17
C CYS A 176 -0.05 -5.59 4.81
N HIS A 177 0.56 -6.39 3.94
CA HIS A 177 1.90 -6.20 3.40
C HIS A 177 1.89 -6.52 1.91
N SER A 178 2.98 -6.14 1.23
CA SER A 178 3.31 -6.60 -0.12
C SER A 178 2.23 -6.30 -1.16
N ALA A 179 1.64 -5.10 -1.12
CA ALA A 179 0.80 -4.62 -2.21
C ALA A 179 1.66 -4.41 -3.47
N THR A 180 1.35 -5.16 -4.52
CA THR A 180 2.14 -5.19 -5.76
C THR A 180 1.22 -5.21 -6.96
N TRP A 181 1.65 -4.59 -8.06
CA TRP A 181 0.97 -4.73 -9.33
C TRP A 181 1.26 -6.11 -9.91
N ILE A 182 0.27 -6.75 -10.54
CA ILE A 182 0.53 -7.87 -11.43
C ILE A 182 0.99 -7.28 -12.77
N PRO A 183 2.25 -7.52 -13.20
CA PRO A 183 2.80 -6.87 -14.38
C PRO A 183 2.13 -7.30 -15.69
N ALA A 184 2.28 -6.46 -16.71
CA ALA A 184 1.85 -6.77 -18.07
C ALA A 184 2.43 -8.11 -18.56
N GLY A 185 1.61 -8.89 -19.27
CA GLY A 185 1.97 -10.23 -19.75
C GLY A 185 1.92 -11.33 -18.70
N MET A 186 1.50 -11.04 -17.45
CA MET A 186 1.20 -12.07 -16.44
C MET A 186 -0.32 -12.32 -16.32
N PRO A 187 -0.74 -13.53 -15.89
CA PRO A 187 -2.14 -13.79 -15.57
C PRO A 187 -2.64 -12.85 -14.45
N GLY A 188 -3.67 -12.06 -14.73
CA GLY A 188 -4.15 -11.00 -13.83
C GLY A 188 -3.48 -9.63 -14.04
N ALA A 189 -2.76 -9.42 -15.15
CA ALA A 189 -2.09 -8.15 -15.46
C ALA A 189 -2.98 -6.92 -15.21
N GLY A 190 -2.42 -5.93 -14.49
CA GLY A 190 -3.11 -4.71 -14.12
C GLY A 190 -3.96 -4.79 -12.84
N ASN A 191 -4.13 -5.98 -12.26
CA ASN A 191 -4.68 -6.19 -10.92
C ASN A 191 -3.62 -5.91 -9.85
N ILE A 192 -4.06 -5.81 -8.60
CA ILE A 192 -3.20 -5.63 -7.42
C ILE A 192 -3.25 -6.89 -6.58
N MET A 193 -2.10 -7.43 -6.19
CA MET A 193 -1.97 -8.51 -5.23
C MET A 193 -1.52 -7.96 -3.88
N VAL A 194 -2.11 -8.46 -2.80
CA VAL A 194 -1.79 -8.05 -1.41
C VAL A 194 -1.75 -9.27 -0.50
N PHE A 195 -0.83 -9.28 0.46
CA PHE A 195 -0.83 -10.24 1.55
C PHE A 195 -1.56 -9.64 2.76
N ASN A 196 -2.72 -10.20 3.11
CA ASN A 196 -3.46 -9.89 4.33
C ASN A 196 -2.93 -10.80 5.44
N ASN A 197 -2.20 -10.23 6.39
CA ASN A 197 -1.59 -10.99 7.48
C ASN A 197 -2.65 -11.65 8.35
N GLY A 198 -3.76 -10.96 8.57
CA GLY A 198 -4.87 -11.50 9.34
C GLY A 198 -4.66 -11.44 10.84
N ASP A 199 -3.93 -10.44 11.33
CA ASP A 199 -3.75 -10.13 12.76
C ASP A 199 -5.06 -9.54 13.29
N ARG A 200 -5.98 -10.43 13.67
CA ARG A 200 -7.35 -10.10 14.06
C ARG A 200 -7.41 -9.89 15.57
N THR A 201 -8.47 -9.21 16.02
CA THR A 201 -8.68 -9.05 17.46
C THR A 201 -8.91 -10.42 18.11
N GLY A 202 -8.00 -10.81 19.00
CA GLY A 202 -7.99 -12.11 19.67
C GLY A 202 -7.15 -13.13 18.90
N ASN A 203 -6.12 -13.65 19.56
CA ASN A 203 -5.14 -14.60 19.00
C ASN A 203 -5.72 -15.95 18.53
N ALA A 204 -6.97 -16.27 18.87
CA ALA A 204 -7.63 -17.51 18.45
C ALA A 204 -8.16 -17.48 17.00
N ASN A 205 -8.18 -16.31 16.35
CA ASN A 205 -8.80 -16.12 15.03
C ASN A 205 -7.80 -15.64 13.95
N ASP A 206 -6.50 -15.73 14.20
CA ASP A 206 -5.48 -15.30 13.25
C ASP A 206 -5.28 -16.31 12.12
N TRP A 207 -5.29 -15.81 10.89
CA TRP A 207 -5.03 -16.58 9.67
C TRP A 207 -4.76 -15.64 8.50
N SER A 208 -3.82 -15.99 7.64
CA SER A 208 -3.43 -15.12 6.53
C SER A 208 -4.20 -15.44 5.24
N GLN A 209 -4.28 -14.45 4.37
CA GLN A 209 -4.91 -14.55 3.06
C GLN A 209 -4.08 -13.80 2.03
N VAL A 210 -3.93 -14.36 0.84
CA VAL A 210 -3.48 -13.59 -0.32
C VAL A 210 -4.71 -13.19 -1.12
N VAL A 211 -4.74 -11.93 -1.55
CA VAL A 211 -5.89 -11.32 -2.21
C VAL A 211 -5.44 -10.70 -3.51
N GLU A 212 -6.12 -11.01 -4.60
CA GLU A 212 -6.02 -10.34 -5.90
C GLU A 212 -7.26 -9.48 -6.13
N LEU A 213 -7.04 -8.20 -6.42
CA LEU A 213 -8.07 -7.21 -6.64
C LEU A 213 -7.97 -6.68 -8.06
N ALA A 214 -9.07 -6.69 -8.79
CA ALA A 214 -9.25 -5.85 -9.97
C ALA A 214 -9.95 -4.56 -9.53
N PRO A 215 -9.23 -3.41 -9.41
CA PRO A 215 -9.87 -2.16 -9.03
C PRO A 215 -10.92 -1.76 -10.09
N PRO A 216 -12.15 -1.40 -9.70
CA PRO A 216 -13.16 -0.96 -10.65
C PRO A 216 -12.71 0.33 -11.34
N ARG A 217 -12.80 0.36 -12.66
CA ARG A 217 -12.44 1.51 -13.49
C ARG A 217 -13.60 1.94 -14.38
N ASP A 218 -13.68 3.24 -14.67
CA ASP A 218 -14.64 3.81 -15.61
C ASP A 218 -14.15 3.70 -17.07
N THR A 219 -14.94 4.23 -18.01
CA THR A 219 -14.62 4.20 -19.46
C THR A 219 -13.41 5.03 -19.84
N SER A 220 -12.97 5.97 -18.99
CA SER A 220 -11.74 6.73 -19.17
C SER A 220 -10.51 6.02 -18.58
N GLY A 221 -10.73 4.89 -17.90
CA GLY A 221 -9.67 4.14 -17.20
C GLY A 221 -9.31 4.72 -15.82
N GLY A 222 -10.07 5.71 -15.34
CA GLY A 222 -9.98 6.22 -13.96
C GLY A 222 -10.64 5.25 -12.97
N TYR A 223 -10.25 5.31 -11.70
CA TYR A 223 -10.87 4.48 -10.66
C TYR A 223 -12.28 4.97 -10.35
N VAL A 224 -13.23 4.05 -10.20
CA VAL A 224 -14.59 4.40 -9.80
C VAL A 224 -14.59 4.80 -8.32
N VAL A 225 -14.96 6.06 -8.05
CA VAL A 225 -15.16 6.59 -6.70
C VAL A 225 -16.66 6.65 -6.43
N PRO A 226 -17.23 5.77 -5.60
CA PRO A 226 -18.65 5.86 -5.27
C PRO A 226 -18.96 7.17 -4.52
N SER A 227 -20.19 7.67 -4.60
CA SER A 227 -20.56 8.90 -3.90
C SER A 227 -20.57 8.73 -2.38
N THR A 228 -21.03 7.58 -1.88
CA THR A 228 -21.19 7.31 -0.44
C THR A 228 -20.59 5.98 0.02
N ALA A 229 -20.49 4.99 -0.87
CA ALA A 229 -19.94 3.68 -0.54
C ALA A 229 -18.40 3.68 -0.53
N ALA A 230 -17.82 2.67 0.12
CA ALA A 230 -16.40 2.37 0.02
C ALA A 230 -16.00 2.02 -1.43
N PHE A 231 -14.73 2.20 -1.76
CA PHE A 231 -14.17 1.73 -3.02
C PHE A 231 -14.38 0.22 -3.19
N GLY A 232 -14.82 -0.18 -4.38
CA GLY A 232 -14.91 -1.60 -4.76
C GLY A 232 -13.53 -2.20 -5.10
N PRO A 233 -13.46 -3.48 -5.48
CA PRO A 233 -14.59 -4.38 -5.62
C PRO A 233 -15.13 -4.81 -4.25
N THR A 234 -16.39 -5.26 -4.20
CA THR A 234 -16.97 -5.84 -2.97
C THR A 234 -16.45 -7.25 -2.70
N ILE A 235 -16.02 -7.96 -3.74
CA ILE A 235 -15.46 -9.29 -3.67
C ILE A 235 -14.15 -9.29 -4.47
N PRO A 236 -13.04 -9.79 -3.91
CA PRO A 236 -11.79 -9.93 -4.65
C PRO A 236 -11.92 -10.86 -5.87
N THR A 237 -11.08 -10.63 -6.87
CA THR A 237 -11.06 -11.46 -8.08
C THR A 237 -10.57 -12.87 -7.79
N TRP A 238 -9.62 -13.00 -6.86
CA TRP A 238 -9.10 -14.29 -6.41
C TRP A 238 -8.57 -14.16 -4.99
N THR A 239 -8.68 -15.25 -4.22
CA THR A 239 -8.06 -15.35 -2.89
C THR A 239 -7.56 -16.75 -2.62
N VAL A 240 -6.55 -16.87 -1.78
CA VAL A 240 -6.14 -18.14 -1.15
C VAL A 240 -5.84 -17.90 0.32
N GLY A 241 -6.17 -18.87 1.16
CA GLY A 241 -6.09 -18.77 2.62
C GLY A 241 -7.47 -18.69 3.26
N SER A 242 -7.56 -19.30 4.44
CA SER A 242 -8.77 -19.38 5.26
C SER A 242 -8.37 -19.73 6.70
N ALA A 243 -9.31 -19.69 7.64
CA ALA A 243 -9.06 -20.13 9.01
C ALA A 243 -8.51 -21.57 9.02
N GLY A 244 -7.34 -21.75 9.63
CA GLY A 244 -6.63 -23.04 9.69
C GLY A 244 -5.80 -23.40 8.45
N ALA A 245 -5.81 -22.60 7.38
CA ALA A 245 -5.00 -22.87 6.18
C ALA A 245 -3.51 -22.56 6.42
N PHE A 246 -3.19 -21.29 6.70
CA PHE A 246 -1.84 -20.84 7.04
C PHE A 246 -1.88 -19.50 7.77
N TYR A 247 -0.82 -19.22 8.54
CA TYR A 247 -0.64 -17.93 9.19
C TYR A 247 0.84 -17.52 9.11
N GLY A 248 1.10 -16.38 8.49
CA GLY A 248 2.45 -15.84 8.32
C GLY A 248 2.94 -14.95 9.46
N GLY A 249 2.07 -14.68 10.44
CA GLY A 249 2.35 -13.76 11.55
C GLY A 249 1.91 -12.31 11.27
N PRO A 250 2.00 -11.43 12.29
CA PRO A 250 1.52 -10.05 12.22
C PRO A 250 2.52 -9.06 11.59
N THR A 251 3.64 -9.56 11.06
CA THR A 251 4.78 -8.78 10.55
C THR A 251 4.98 -9.02 9.04
N GLN A 252 6.22 -9.03 8.56
CA GLN A 252 6.51 -9.16 7.13
C GLN A 252 5.93 -10.47 6.59
N CYS A 253 5.45 -10.44 5.35
CA CYS A 253 5.02 -11.57 4.52
C CYS A 253 4.91 -11.06 3.07
N GLY A 254 4.76 -11.95 2.09
CA GLY A 254 4.56 -11.52 0.71
C GLY A 254 3.94 -12.55 -0.20
N ALA A 255 3.43 -12.07 -1.34
CA ALA A 255 2.88 -12.92 -2.39
C ALA A 255 3.18 -12.34 -3.79
N PHE A 256 3.51 -13.22 -4.75
CA PHE A 256 3.85 -12.84 -6.12
C PHE A 256 3.25 -13.82 -7.13
N ARG A 257 2.48 -13.30 -8.09
CA ARG A 257 2.02 -14.04 -9.27
C ARG A 257 3.22 -14.41 -10.16
N THR A 258 3.16 -15.60 -10.75
CA THR A 258 4.14 -16.06 -11.73
C THR A 258 3.56 -16.08 -13.15
N LEU A 259 4.44 -16.19 -14.15
CA LEU A 259 4.06 -16.38 -15.55
C LEU A 259 3.26 -17.67 -15.81
N SER A 260 3.42 -18.69 -14.96
CA SER A 260 2.75 -19.98 -15.10
C SER A 260 1.36 -20.01 -14.45
N ASN A 261 0.81 -18.84 -14.08
CA ASN A 261 -0.44 -18.70 -13.34
C ASN A 261 -0.43 -19.40 -11.96
N THR A 262 0.73 -19.44 -11.33
CA THR A 262 0.90 -19.87 -9.94
C THR A 262 1.22 -18.65 -9.06
N THR A 263 1.14 -18.79 -7.75
CA THR A 263 1.44 -17.70 -6.80
C THR A 263 2.44 -18.18 -5.77
N LEU A 264 3.59 -17.51 -5.68
CA LEU A 264 4.60 -17.70 -4.63
C LEU A 264 4.15 -16.94 -3.39
N ILE A 265 4.23 -17.58 -2.22
CA ILE A 265 3.78 -17.02 -0.94
C ILE A 265 4.87 -17.24 0.10
N THR A 266 5.26 -16.18 0.80
CA THR A 266 6.28 -16.20 1.86
C THR A 266 5.65 -15.90 3.21
N LEU A 267 5.89 -16.77 4.18
CA LEU A 267 5.45 -16.66 5.58
C LEU A 267 6.67 -16.43 6.46
N THR A 268 6.78 -15.24 7.08
CA THR A 268 7.95 -14.91 7.90
C THR A 268 7.97 -15.66 9.24
N SER A 269 6.82 -15.86 9.89
CA SER A 269 6.77 -16.54 11.21
C SER A 269 7.24 -17.99 11.19
N SER A 270 7.21 -18.63 10.02
CA SER A 270 7.53 -20.05 9.83
C SER A 270 8.66 -20.28 8.82
N ASP A 271 9.33 -19.21 8.39
CA ASP A 271 10.37 -19.23 7.36
C ASP A 271 9.96 -20.07 6.13
N THR A 272 8.70 -19.97 5.70
CA THR A 272 8.14 -20.85 4.66
C THR A 272 7.89 -20.10 3.36
N LEU A 273 8.42 -20.63 2.26
CA LEU A 273 8.00 -20.30 0.90
C LEU A 273 7.17 -21.46 0.36
N PHE A 274 5.96 -21.18 -0.10
CA PHE A 274 5.17 -22.18 -0.83
C PHE A 274 4.56 -21.57 -2.08
N GLU A 275 4.21 -22.43 -3.01
CA GLU A 275 3.62 -22.05 -4.28
C GLU A 275 2.26 -22.71 -4.42
N VAL A 276 1.26 -21.95 -4.86
CA VAL A 276 -0.08 -22.45 -5.15
C VAL A 276 -0.42 -22.32 -6.62
N ASP A 277 -1.21 -23.25 -7.14
CA ASP A 277 -1.82 -23.12 -8.46
C ASP A 277 -2.99 -22.10 -8.46
N ALA A 278 -3.59 -21.87 -9.63
CA ALA A 278 -4.72 -20.95 -9.78
C ALA A 278 -5.97 -21.36 -8.98
N SER A 279 -6.10 -22.65 -8.63
CA SER A 279 -7.19 -23.18 -7.79
C SER A 279 -6.87 -23.09 -6.30
N GLY A 280 -5.66 -22.64 -5.93
CA GLY A 280 -5.21 -22.51 -4.54
C GLY A 280 -4.61 -23.78 -3.95
N ASN A 281 -4.36 -24.82 -4.76
CA ASN A 281 -3.69 -26.03 -4.28
C ASN A 281 -2.18 -25.78 -4.15
N THR A 282 -1.60 -26.15 -3.02
CA THR A 282 -0.15 -26.10 -2.83
C THR A 282 0.55 -27.10 -3.76
N ILE A 283 1.43 -26.60 -4.63
CA ILE A 283 2.20 -27.41 -5.58
C ILE A 283 3.67 -27.57 -5.15
N SER A 284 4.19 -26.65 -4.33
CA SER A 284 5.52 -26.79 -3.73
C SER A 284 5.60 -26.07 -2.39
N THR A 285 6.43 -26.59 -1.49
CA THR A 285 6.73 -25.98 -0.19
C THR A 285 8.21 -26.12 0.10
N ARG A 286 8.82 -25.05 0.62
CA ARG A 286 10.23 -25.00 1.01
C ARG A 286 10.37 -24.20 2.31
N THR A 287 11.01 -24.80 3.30
CA THR A 287 11.52 -24.07 4.45
C THR A 287 12.80 -23.34 4.06
N LEU A 288 12.86 -22.06 4.39
CA LEU A 288 13.98 -21.17 4.13
C LEU A 288 14.90 -21.15 5.36
N THR A 289 16.16 -20.80 5.14
CA THR A 289 17.13 -20.61 6.22
C THR A 289 17.21 -19.13 6.57
N GLY A 290 16.82 -18.77 7.80
CA GLY A 290 16.79 -17.40 8.28
C GLY A 290 15.44 -16.71 8.02
N SER A 291 15.24 -15.54 8.65
CA SER A 291 14.00 -14.78 8.53
C SER A 291 13.86 -14.16 7.16
N VAL A 292 12.80 -14.52 6.44
CA VAL A 292 12.52 -14.01 5.10
C VAL A 292 11.27 -13.13 5.12
N ALA A 293 11.47 -11.84 4.88
CA ALA A 293 10.38 -10.86 4.84
C ALA A 293 9.50 -10.99 3.59
N ARG A 294 10.13 -11.22 2.43
CA ARG A 294 9.48 -11.25 1.10
C ARG A 294 10.41 -11.95 0.11
N VAL A 295 9.87 -12.78 -0.79
CA VAL A 295 10.60 -13.31 -1.96
C VAL A 295 10.02 -12.70 -3.25
N PRO A 296 10.59 -11.59 -3.74
CA PRO A 296 10.25 -11.04 -5.04
C PRO A 296 10.88 -11.86 -6.17
N ARG A 297 10.16 -12.04 -7.29
CA ARG A 297 10.71 -12.72 -8.48
C ARG A 297 11.44 -11.73 -9.38
N TYR A 298 12.77 -11.63 -9.23
CA TYR A 298 13.60 -10.93 -10.20
C TYR A 298 14.01 -11.87 -11.35
N ARG A 299 14.02 -11.34 -12.58
CA ARG A 299 14.63 -11.96 -13.77
C ARG A 299 15.78 -11.07 -14.24
N LEU A 300 16.91 -11.65 -14.59
CA LEU A 300 18.01 -10.90 -15.20
C LEU A 300 17.77 -10.82 -16.72
N VAL A 301 17.65 -9.61 -17.28
CA VAL A 301 17.49 -9.37 -18.72
C VAL A 301 18.53 -8.35 -19.15
N ASN A 302 19.40 -8.72 -20.10
CA ASN A 302 20.50 -7.88 -20.60
C ASN A 302 21.40 -7.31 -19.49
N GLY A 303 21.69 -8.12 -18.46
CA GLY A 303 22.51 -7.69 -17.32
C GLY A 303 21.81 -6.79 -16.30
N LEU A 304 20.52 -6.49 -16.50
CA LEU A 304 19.69 -5.75 -15.56
C LEU A 304 18.75 -6.69 -14.80
N TRP A 305 18.71 -6.59 -13.47
CA TRP A 305 17.68 -7.27 -12.69
C TRP A 305 16.35 -6.58 -12.92
N ILE A 306 15.49 -7.21 -13.70
CA ILE A 306 14.09 -6.83 -13.89
C ILE A 306 13.29 -7.55 -12.82
N GLY A 307 12.78 -6.82 -11.83
CA GLY A 307 11.87 -7.36 -10.82
C GLY A 307 10.52 -7.79 -11.40
N PRO A 308 9.58 -8.21 -10.54
CA PRO A 308 8.20 -7.82 -10.82
C PRO A 308 8.17 -6.31 -11.09
#